data_AF-A0A930H237-F1
#
_entry.id   AF-A0A930H237-F1
#
_cell.length_a   1.000
_cell.length_b   1.000
_cell.length_c   1.000
_cell.angle_alpha   90.00
_cell.angle_beta   90.00
_cell.angle_gamma   90.00
#
_symmetry.space_group_name_H-M   'P 1'
#
loop_
_entity.id
_entity.type
_entity.pdbx_description
1 polymer ?
#
loop_
_entity_poly.entity_id
_entity_poly.type
_entity_poly.pdbx_seq_one_letter_code
_entity_poly.pdbx_strand_id
1 'polypeptide(L)'
;MRVTTTKKNYQTEALESLKEIASSKKKACKIVNNLVLNWSKTNYYFQYYGFPVIREEDVKSTDFSSFIKTTSKAYKDFLSEEKAEKLSEELFGYKIPFDKKNNKVADINGFNRSISKLFQFKVDAFYKIGVRDKLNKLISDSLGAPLDEEDRLVESIIKMTKSENSKDLFEKLSNLLLFRKNKSYQFKIVFYYNLMNHKVESFVPERTENGFFSKTSESLFCLKIETKPNFKVSPFLKVILSEDEEKIKKFLVKEVQKNASKLYLELSERMLELKTTTYQFEESLRKIDFSEIKNLYNLLEDGDKEIARSILIKLALKD
;
A
#
# COMPACT_ATOMS: atom_id res chain seq x y z
N MET A 1 -47.62 19.58 22.72
CA MET A 1 -46.81 18.41 22.36
C MET A 1 -45.65 18.91 21.49
N ARG A 2 -44.47 19.14 22.07
CA ARG A 2 -43.27 19.54 21.30
C ARG A 2 -42.68 18.28 20.67
N VAL A 3 -42.78 18.14 19.36
CA VAL A 3 -42.02 17.15 18.61
C VAL A 3 -40.56 17.59 18.62
N THR A 4 -39.78 17.07 19.56
CA THR A 4 -38.31 17.13 19.49
C THR A 4 -37.86 16.12 18.45
N THR A 5 -37.78 16.54 17.19
CA THR A 5 -37.01 15.82 16.17
C THR A 5 -35.54 15.95 16.54
N THR A 6 -35.03 14.97 17.28
CA THR A 6 -33.60 14.86 17.59
C THR A 6 -32.86 14.69 16.27
N LYS A 7 -32.16 15.74 15.83
CA LYS A 7 -31.31 15.71 14.63
C LYS A 7 -30.32 14.55 14.82
N LYS A 8 -30.45 13.48 14.03
CA LYS A 8 -29.58 12.31 14.11
C LYS A 8 -28.11 12.78 14.00
N ASN A 9 -27.26 12.28 14.90
CA ASN A 9 -25.83 12.57 14.86
C ASN A 9 -25.23 11.91 13.62
N TYR A 10 -24.58 12.70 12.74
CA TYR A 10 -23.95 12.23 11.51
C TYR A 10 -22.98 11.05 11.76
N GLN A 11 -22.35 11.01 12.93
CA GLN A 11 -21.46 9.93 13.33
C GLN A 11 -22.20 8.59 13.46
N THR A 12 -23.42 8.59 14.00
CA THR A 12 -24.25 7.39 14.13
C THR A 12 -24.77 6.94 12.76
N GLU A 13 -25.16 7.88 11.90
CA GLU A 13 -25.59 7.57 10.54
C GLU A 13 -24.44 7.01 9.68
N ALA A 14 -23.23 7.53 9.86
CA ALA A 14 -22.02 7.01 9.23
C ALA A 14 -21.73 5.56 9.65
N LEU A 15 -21.89 5.23 10.95
CA LEU A 15 -21.74 3.86 11.45
C LEU A 15 -22.79 2.92 10.86
N GLU A 16 -24.07 3.33 10.82
CA GLU A 16 -25.14 2.56 10.19
C GLU A 16 -24.82 2.29 8.72
N SER A 17 -24.42 3.34 7.98
CA SER A 17 -24.05 3.25 6.57
C SER A 17 -22.86 2.32 6.32
N LEU A 18 -21.80 2.40 7.14
CA LEU A 18 -20.64 1.51 7.04
C LEU A 18 -21.01 0.05 7.33
N LYS A 19 -21.85 -0.21 8.34
CA LYS A 19 -22.37 -1.56 8.65
C LYS A 19 -23.17 -2.13 7.48
N GLU A 20 -23.99 -1.31 6.84
CA GLU A 20 -24.75 -1.69 5.67
C GLU A 20 -23.87 -1.95 4.43
N ILE A 21 -22.83 -1.13 4.21
CA ILE A 21 -21.85 -1.34 3.13
C ILE A 21 -21.11 -2.66 3.35
N ALA A 22 -20.68 -2.94 4.57
CA ALA A 22 -19.98 -4.18 4.93
C ALA A 22 -20.85 -5.42 4.68
N SER A 23 -22.13 -5.38 5.05
CA SER A 23 -23.05 -6.53 4.97
C SER A 23 -23.74 -6.69 3.61
N SER A 24 -23.82 -5.65 2.78
CA SER A 24 -24.57 -5.68 1.51
C SER A 24 -23.68 -5.59 0.27
N LYS A 25 -23.57 -6.72 -0.46
CA LYS A 25 -22.91 -6.76 -1.77
C LYS A 25 -23.48 -5.72 -2.74
N LYS A 26 -24.81 -5.50 -2.73
CA LYS A 26 -25.48 -4.51 -3.59
C LYS A 26 -25.01 -3.09 -3.29
N LYS A 27 -24.85 -2.71 -2.01
CA LYS A 27 -24.35 -1.38 -1.62
C LYS A 27 -22.88 -1.21 -1.99
N ALA A 28 -22.05 -2.21 -1.73
CA ALA A 28 -20.65 -2.19 -2.16
C ALA A 28 -20.50 -2.12 -3.70
N CYS A 29 -21.32 -2.84 -4.47
CA CYS A 29 -21.35 -2.73 -5.93
C CYS A 29 -21.70 -1.32 -6.40
N LYS A 30 -22.67 -0.64 -5.76
CA LYS A 30 -23.00 0.76 -6.11
C LYS A 30 -21.80 1.68 -5.90
N ILE A 31 -21.07 1.52 -4.79
CA ILE A 31 -19.84 2.28 -4.54
C ILE A 31 -18.82 2.02 -5.65
N VAL A 32 -18.53 0.75 -5.96
CA VAL A 32 -17.55 0.40 -7.01
C VAL A 32 -17.96 0.95 -8.37
N ASN A 33 -19.24 0.84 -8.76
CA ASN A 33 -19.74 1.40 -10.01
C ASN A 33 -19.55 2.92 -10.06
N ASN A 34 -19.82 3.63 -8.95
CA ASN A 34 -19.58 5.07 -8.87
C ASN A 34 -18.08 5.42 -8.99
N LEU A 35 -17.19 4.60 -8.40
CA LEU A 35 -15.74 4.79 -8.54
C LEU A 35 -15.28 4.59 -9.98
N VAL A 36 -15.79 3.55 -10.66
CA VAL A 36 -15.48 3.26 -12.08
C VAL A 36 -15.99 4.39 -12.99
N LEU A 37 -17.23 4.85 -12.78
CA LEU A 37 -17.81 5.94 -13.57
C LEU A 37 -17.06 7.27 -13.39
N ASN A 38 -16.50 7.52 -12.20
CA ASN A 38 -15.73 8.72 -11.89
C ASN A 38 -14.21 8.50 -11.93
N TRP A 39 -13.74 7.46 -12.62
CA TRP A 39 -12.32 7.11 -12.61
C TRP A 39 -11.43 8.25 -13.12
N SER A 40 -11.91 9.03 -14.09
CA SER A 40 -11.20 10.21 -14.62
C SER A 40 -10.87 11.27 -13.55
N LYS A 41 -11.61 11.29 -12.43
CA LYS A 41 -11.42 12.21 -11.30
C LYS A 41 -10.57 11.61 -10.17
N THR A 42 -10.09 10.38 -10.34
CA THR A 42 -9.33 9.67 -9.30
C THR A 42 -7.90 10.18 -9.22
N ASN A 43 -7.45 10.51 -8.01
CA ASN A 43 -6.08 10.91 -7.75
C ASN A 43 -5.18 9.69 -7.48
N TYR A 44 -3.92 9.82 -7.89
CA TYR A 44 -2.88 8.82 -7.67
C TYR A 44 -1.75 9.43 -6.84
N TYR A 45 -1.25 8.66 -5.88
CA TYR A 45 -0.13 9.05 -5.05
C TYR A 45 1.08 8.23 -5.46
N PHE A 46 2.06 8.89 -6.08
CA PHE A 46 3.31 8.26 -6.45
C PHE A 46 4.31 8.36 -5.30
N GLN A 47 4.70 7.21 -4.77
CA GLN A 47 5.80 7.09 -3.83
C GLN A 47 6.95 6.36 -4.52
N TYR A 48 7.96 7.14 -4.87
CA TYR A 48 9.09 6.70 -5.68
C TYR A 48 10.12 6.00 -4.80
N TYR A 49 10.32 4.70 -5.05
CA TYR A 49 11.50 3.98 -4.62
C TYR A 49 11.99 3.13 -5.79
N GLY A 50 13.18 3.41 -6.33
CA GLY A 50 13.74 2.64 -7.46
C GLY A 50 13.20 3.04 -8.83
N PHE A 51 13.27 2.11 -9.80
CA PHE A 51 12.89 2.36 -11.20
C PHE A 51 11.39 2.06 -11.44
N PRO A 52 10.64 2.94 -12.11
CA PRO A 52 9.22 2.74 -12.36
C PRO A 52 8.96 1.80 -13.55
N VAL A 53 8.49 0.59 -13.24
CA VAL A 53 7.96 -0.34 -14.25
C VAL A 53 6.64 0.18 -14.83
N ILE A 54 5.78 0.73 -13.98
CA ILE A 54 4.55 1.42 -14.36
C ILE A 54 4.76 2.88 -13.97
N ARG A 55 4.70 3.78 -14.94
CA ARG A 55 5.02 5.20 -14.79
C ARG A 55 3.75 6.02 -14.57
N GLU A 56 3.91 7.31 -14.29
CA GLU A 56 2.79 8.21 -14.07
C GLU A 56 1.94 8.39 -15.34
N GLU A 57 2.57 8.45 -16.50
CA GLU A 57 1.91 8.49 -17.82
C GLU A 57 1.04 7.25 -18.10
N ASP A 58 1.40 6.08 -17.57
CA ASP A 58 0.67 4.83 -17.79
C ASP A 58 -0.66 4.77 -17.02
N VAL A 59 -0.81 5.64 -16.01
CA VAL A 59 -1.93 5.61 -15.06
C VAL A 59 -2.68 6.94 -15.00
N LYS A 60 -2.13 7.99 -15.62
CA LYS A 60 -2.77 9.32 -15.73
C LYS A 60 -4.14 9.18 -16.37
N SER A 61 -5.12 9.73 -15.66
CA SER A 61 -6.56 9.47 -15.83
C SER A 61 -7.12 9.76 -17.23
N THR A 62 -7.59 8.72 -17.91
CA THR A 62 -8.52 8.79 -19.05
C THR A 62 -9.86 8.10 -18.70
N ASP A 63 -9.85 6.80 -18.47
CA ASP A 63 -11.00 6.00 -17.99
C ASP A 63 -10.54 4.68 -17.35
N PHE A 64 -11.45 3.96 -16.68
CA PHE A 64 -11.12 2.73 -15.93
C PHE A 64 -10.58 1.60 -16.82
N SER A 65 -11.18 1.40 -18.01
CA SER A 65 -10.75 0.35 -18.93
C SER A 65 -9.38 0.66 -19.54
N SER A 66 -9.15 1.91 -19.95
CA SER A 66 -7.85 2.36 -20.43
C SER A 66 -6.78 2.23 -19.35
N PHE A 67 -7.09 2.62 -18.10
CA PHE A 67 -6.18 2.40 -16.96
C PHE A 67 -5.75 0.93 -16.83
N ILE A 68 -6.71 -0.01 -16.92
CA ILE A 68 -6.43 -1.45 -16.84
C ILE A 68 -5.49 -1.89 -17.97
N LYS A 69 -5.82 -1.52 -19.21
CA LYS A 69 -5.06 -1.93 -20.40
C LYS A 69 -3.65 -1.36 -20.38
N THR A 70 -3.48 -0.07 -20.11
CA THR A 70 -2.17 0.59 -20.11
C THR A 70 -1.30 0.10 -18.98
N THR A 71 -1.85 -0.03 -17.76
CA THR A 71 -1.11 -0.58 -16.60
C THR A 71 -0.68 -2.02 -16.84
N SER A 72 -1.57 -2.84 -17.40
CA SER A 72 -1.28 -4.24 -17.72
C SER A 72 -0.22 -4.35 -18.81
N LYS A 73 -0.34 -3.55 -19.88
CA LYS A 73 0.63 -3.50 -20.98
C LYS A 73 2.00 -3.09 -20.46
N ALA A 74 2.12 -1.99 -19.71
CA ALA A 74 3.40 -1.53 -19.17
C ALA A 74 4.11 -2.63 -18.36
N TYR A 75 3.36 -3.39 -17.55
CA TYR A 75 3.93 -4.50 -16.80
C TYR A 75 4.27 -5.72 -17.67
N LYS A 76 3.45 -6.05 -18.68
CA LYS A 76 3.72 -7.14 -19.62
C LYS A 76 4.93 -6.86 -20.50
N ASP A 77 5.06 -5.63 -20.99
CA ASP A 77 6.21 -5.18 -21.78
C ASP A 77 7.49 -5.34 -20.97
N PHE A 78 7.49 -4.89 -19.71
CA PHE A 78 8.59 -5.14 -18.76
C PHE A 78 8.91 -6.63 -18.56
N LEU A 79 7.91 -7.51 -18.53
CA LEU A 79 8.15 -8.96 -18.44
C LEU A 79 8.68 -9.58 -19.74
N SER A 80 8.41 -8.93 -20.88
CA SER A 80 8.82 -9.38 -22.21
C SER A 80 10.25 -8.97 -22.57
N GLU A 81 10.75 -7.89 -21.96
CA GLU A 81 12.16 -7.50 -22.07
C GLU A 81 13.05 -8.62 -21.50
N GLU A 82 14.20 -8.86 -22.16
CA GLU A 82 15.01 -10.04 -21.95
C GLU A 82 15.34 -10.27 -20.47
N LYS A 83 14.93 -11.45 -19.98
CA LYS A 83 15.10 -11.88 -18.58
C LYS A 83 16.48 -11.48 -18.06
N ALA A 84 16.53 -10.94 -16.83
CA ALA A 84 17.80 -10.67 -16.14
C ALA A 84 18.80 -11.84 -16.20
N GLU A 85 18.30 -13.09 -16.18
CA GLU A 85 19.14 -14.28 -16.33
C GLU A 85 19.74 -14.43 -17.73
N LYS A 86 19.00 -14.09 -18.80
CA LYS A 86 19.51 -14.07 -20.18
C LYS A 86 20.52 -12.94 -20.38
N LEU A 87 20.21 -11.74 -19.89
CA LEU A 87 21.14 -10.60 -19.92
C LEU A 87 22.40 -10.89 -19.11
N SER A 88 22.27 -11.58 -17.97
CA SER A 88 23.41 -12.05 -17.19
C SER A 88 24.25 -13.04 -17.97
N GLU A 89 23.62 -14.00 -18.65
CA GLU A 89 24.32 -15.00 -19.47
C GLU A 89 25.04 -14.35 -20.65
N GLU A 90 24.42 -13.36 -21.30
CA GLU A 90 25.05 -12.57 -22.36
C GLU A 90 26.23 -11.74 -21.86
N LEU A 91 26.08 -11.07 -20.71
CA LEU A 91 27.10 -10.19 -20.16
C LEU A 91 28.27 -10.97 -19.56
N PHE A 92 28.01 -12.04 -18.82
CA PHE A 92 29.02 -12.71 -17.98
C PHE A 92 29.34 -14.13 -18.42
N GLY A 93 28.62 -14.68 -19.40
CA GLY A 93 28.77 -16.07 -19.83
C GLY A 93 28.10 -17.09 -18.89
N TYR A 94 27.36 -16.64 -17.88
CA TYR A 94 26.59 -17.49 -16.98
C TYR A 94 25.39 -16.78 -16.35
N LYS A 95 24.43 -17.57 -15.90
CA LYS A 95 23.21 -17.08 -15.23
C LYS A 95 23.50 -16.81 -13.77
N ILE A 96 23.53 -15.55 -13.35
CA ILE A 96 23.55 -15.24 -11.92
C ILE A 96 22.11 -15.41 -11.40
N PRO A 97 21.85 -16.35 -10.49
CA PRO A 97 20.51 -16.60 -10.00
C PRO A 97 19.98 -15.38 -9.24
N PHE A 98 18.67 -15.15 -9.31
CA PHE A 98 18.03 -14.25 -8.36
C PHE A 98 18.11 -14.86 -6.96
N ASP A 99 18.71 -14.14 -6.01
CA ASP A 99 18.66 -14.55 -4.62
C ASP A 99 17.22 -14.42 -4.11
N LYS A 100 16.54 -15.58 -4.03
CA LYS A 100 15.15 -15.68 -3.55
C LYS A 100 15.01 -15.36 -2.07
N LYS A 101 16.10 -15.40 -1.30
CA LYS A 101 16.15 -15.16 0.15
C LYS A 101 16.54 -13.71 0.48
N ASN A 102 17.30 -13.06 -0.39
CA ASN A 102 17.74 -11.68 -0.17
C ASN A 102 16.66 -10.67 -0.57
N ASN A 103 15.98 -10.15 0.45
CA ASN A 103 15.01 -9.07 0.30
C ASN A 103 15.67 -7.68 0.26
N LYS A 104 17.00 -7.55 0.18
CA LYS A 104 17.66 -6.24 0.15
C LYS A 104 17.34 -5.50 -1.15
N VAL A 105 17.18 -4.19 -1.01
CA VAL A 105 16.99 -3.27 -2.14
C VAL A 105 18.39 -2.80 -2.54
N ALA A 106 18.86 -3.20 -3.72
CA ALA A 106 20.12 -2.72 -4.27
C ALA A 106 20.13 -1.18 -4.41
N ASP A 107 21.26 -0.52 -4.17
CA ASP A 107 21.38 0.93 -4.35
C ASP A 107 21.63 1.28 -5.83
N ILE A 108 20.58 1.35 -6.67
CA ILE A 108 20.67 1.82 -8.08
C ILE A 108 21.45 3.12 -8.20
N ASN A 109 21.26 4.09 -7.29
CA ASN A 109 21.94 5.37 -7.41
C ASN A 109 23.43 5.18 -7.12
N GLY A 110 23.76 4.35 -6.13
CA GLY A 110 25.12 3.88 -5.85
C GLY A 110 25.75 3.15 -7.03
N PHE A 111 25.03 2.22 -7.67
CA PHE A 111 25.51 1.49 -8.84
C PHE A 111 25.67 2.39 -10.06
N ASN A 112 24.65 3.18 -10.43
CA ASN A 112 24.74 4.09 -11.56
C ASN A 112 25.88 5.08 -11.35
N ARG A 113 26.05 5.64 -10.14
CA ARG A 113 27.23 6.47 -9.83
C ARG A 113 28.53 5.69 -9.95
N SER A 114 28.57 4.43 -9.54
CA SER A 114 29.78 3.59 -9.56
C SER A 114 30.15 3.17 -10.99
N ILE A 115 29.19 2.67 -11.76
CA ILE A 115 29.35 2.28 -13.16
C ILE A 115 29.58 3.51 -14.05
N SER A 116 28.79 4.58 -13.92
CA SER A 116 29.07 5.82 -14.68
C SER A 116 30.47 6.36 -14.38
N LYS A 117 30.95 6.28 -13.13
CA LYS A 117 32.35 6.61 -12.82
C LYS A 117 33.35 5.67 -13.49
N LEU A 118 33.09 4.36 -13.51
CA LEU A 118 33.92 3.38 -14.21
C LEU A 118 34.03 3.64 -15.72
N PHE A 119 32.90 3.97 -16.37
CA PHE A 119 32.85 4.26 -17.80
C PHE A 119 33.35 5.67 -18.15
N GLN A 120 33.13 6.67 -17.29
CA GLN A 120 33.53 8.07 -17.52
C GLN A 120 35.03 8.31 -17.27
N PHE A 121 35.60 7.71 -16.21
CA PHE A 121 36.97 8.02 -15.79
C PHE A 121 38.03 7.10 -16.38
N LYS A 122 37.67 6.16 -17.26
CA LYS A 122 38.60 5.25 -17.96
C LYS A 122 39.81 4.83 -17.10
N VAL A 123 39.53 4.39 -15.88
CA VAL A 123 40.40 3.52 -15.07
C VAL A 123 41.57 4.19 -14.30
N ASP A 124 42.01 5.42 -14.57
CA ASP A 124 43.22 5.95 -13.89
C ASP A 124 43.03 6.22 -12.38
N ALA A 125 41.86 6.71 -11.96
CA ALA A 125 41.54 6.88 -10.53
C ALA A 125 41.08 5.57 -9.85
N PHE A 126 40.71 4.55 -10.63
CA PHE A 126 40.19 3.27 -10.13
C PHE A 126 41.27 2.42 -9.45
N TYR A 127 42.53 2.55 -9.88
CA TYR A 127 43.65 1.78 -9.36
C TYR A 127 44.22 2.31 -8.03
N LYS A 128 43.67 3.38 -7.46
CA LYS A 128 44.00 3.78 -6.08
C LYS A 128 43.34 2.81 -5.09
N ILE A 129 44.16 2.09 -4.33
CA ILE A 129 43.74 1.18 -3.24
C ILE A 129 42.78 1.94 -2.31
N GLY A 130 41.58 1.39 -2.06
CA GLY A 130 40.48 2.06 -1.33
C GLY A 130 39.35 2.62 -2.20
N VAL A 131 39.62 3.08 -3.43
CA VAL A 131 38.55 3.41 -4.40
C VAL A 131 37.98 2.13 -5.00
N ARG A 132 38.88 1.20 -5.38
CA ARG A 132 38.56 -0.14 -5.88
C ARG A 132 37.65 -0.92 -4.92
N ASP A 133 38.06 -1.08 -3.67
CA ASP A 133 37.34 -1.94 -2.71
C ASP A 133 35.93 -1.42 -2.41
N LYS A 134 35.77 -0.10 -2.33
CA LYS A 134 34.47 0.54 -2.15
C LYS A 134 33.55 0.35 -3.36
N LEU A 135 34.10 0.44 -4.57
CA LEU A 135 33.37 0.24 -5.82
C LEU A 135 32.98 -1.22 -6.02
N ASN A 136 33.90 -2.15 -5.78
CA ASN A 136 33.67 -3.59 -5.87
C ASN A 136 32.50 -4.00 -4.97
N LYS A 137 32.54 -3.57 -3.70
CA LYS A 137 31.46 -3.81 -2.74
C LYS A 137 30.13 -3.23 -3.22
N LEU A 138 30.11 -1.99 -3.71
CA LEU A 138 28.89 -1.36 -4.23
C LEU A 138 28.31 -2.08 -5.45
N ILE A 139 29.16 -2.51 -6.39
CA ILE A 139 28.74 -3.25 -7.58
C ILE A 139 28.16 -4.60 -7.16
N SER A 140 28.85 -5.31 -6.26
CA SER A 140 28.37 -6.61 -5.79
C SER A 140 27.06 -6.50 -5.00
N ASP A 141 27.01 -5.61 -4.01
CA ASP A 141 25.81 -5.32 -3.22
C ASP A 141 24.62 -4.94 -4.13
N SER A 142 24.91 -4.30 -5.27
CA SER A 142 23.88 -3.89 -6.22
C SER A 142 23.39 -5.01 -7.14
N LEU A 143 24.27 -5.96 -7.51
CA LEU A 143 23.91 -7.12 -8.33
C LEU A 143 23.31 -8.24 -7.49
N GLY A 144 23.55 -8.26 -6.17
CA GLY A 144 23.08 -9.32 -5.27
C GLY A 144 23.66 -10.68 -5.62
N ALA A 145 24.91 -10.72 -6.08
CA ALA A 145 25.61 -11.94 -6.43
C ALA A 145 26.10 -12.70 -5.18
N PRO A 146 26.34 -14.03 -5.30
CA PRO A 146 27.04 -14.79 -4.26
C PRO A 146 28.42 -14.20 -3.94
N LEU A 147 28.83 -14.27 -2.66
CA LEU A 147 30.10 -13.70 -2.16
C LEU A 147 31.34 -14.29 -2.88
N ASP A 148 31.24 -15.54 -3.34
CA ASP A 148 32.29 -16.25 -4.06
C ASP A 148 32.38 -15.86 -5.56
N GLU A 149 31.39 -15.13 -6.08
CA GLU A 149 31.33 -14.69 -7.48
C GLU A 149 31.61 -13.18 -7.66
N GLU A 150 31.68 -12.41 -6.57
CA GLU A 150 31.78 -10.94 -6.61
C GLU A 150 33.01 -10.45 -7.39
N ASP A 151 34.19 -11.00 -7.11
CA ASP A 151 35.43 -10.57 -7.73
C ASP A 151 35.42 -10.82 -9.24
N ARG A 152 34.91 -11.98 -9.67
CA ARG A 152 34.80 -12.34 -11.10
C ARG A 152 33.82 -11.43 -11.85
N LEU A 153 32.71 -11.05 -11.20
CA LEU A 153 31.75 -10.13 -11.78
C LEU A 153 32.32 -8.74 -11.96
N VAL A 154 32.97 -8.22 -10.91
CA VAL A 154 33.54 -6.88 -10.95
C VAL A 154 34.66 -6.81 -12.01
N GLU A 155 35.52 -7.83 -12.08
CA GLU A 155 36.53 -7.92 -13.14
C GLU A 155 35.93 -7.94 -14.54
N SER A 156 34.82 -8.66 -14.74
CA SER A 156 34.12 -8.71 -16.03
C SER A 156 33.58 -7.34 -16.42
N ILE A 157 32.97 -6.61 -15.49
CA ILE A 157 32.48 -5.23 -15.72
C ILE A 157 33.63 -4.28 -16.06
N ILE A 158 34.78 -4.39 -15.40
CA ILE A 158 35.96 -3.58 -15.70
C ILE A 158 36.48 -3.87 -17.12
N LYS A 159 36.43 -5.14 -17.56
CA LYS A 159 36.82 -5.48 -18.94
C LYS A 159 35.84 -4.88 -19.95
N MET A 160 34.53 -4.91 -19.67
CA MET A 160 33.50 -4.30 -20.52
C MET A 160 33.72 -2.79 -20.71
N THR A 161 34.14 -2.06 -19.67
CA THR A 161 34.36 -0.61 -19.75
C THR A 161 35.54 -0.23 -20.66
N LYS A 162 36.48 -1.16 -20.88
CA LYS A 162 37.64 -0.99 -21.76
C LYS A 162 37.40 -1.47 -23.20
N SER A 163 36.24 -2.06 -23.47
CA SER A 163 35.92 -2.60 -24.81
C SER A 163 35.46 -1.50 -25.77
N GLU A 164 35.61 -1.77 -27.07
CA GLU A 164 35.13 -0.88 -28.14
C GLU A 164 33.61 -0.72 -28.12
N ASN A 165 32.87 -1.74 -27.66
CA ASN A 165 31.40 -1.74 -27.50
C ASN A 165 30.92 -1.27 -26.12
N SER A 166 31.75 -0.52 -25.39
CA SER A 166 31.47 -0.08 -24.02
C SER A 166 30.07 0.55 -23.82
N LYS A 167 29.56 1.31 -24.79
CA LYS A 167 28.23 1.95 -24.69
C LYS A 167 27.07 0.94 -24.65
N ASP A 168 27.09 -0.07 -25.52
CA ASP A 168 26.08 -1.15 -25.57
C ASP A 168 26.11 -1.98 -24.28
N LEU A 169 27.32 -2.34 -23.82
CA LEU A 169 27.51 -3.10 -22.59
C LEU A 169 27.04 -2.31 -21.35
N PHE A 170 27.24 -0.99 -21.32
CA PHE A 170 26.72 -0.13 -20.27
C PHE A 170 25.18 -0.15 -20.22
N GLU A 171 24.53 -0.10 -21.38
CA GLU A 171 23.07 -0.16 -21.49
C GLU A 171 22.54 -1.52 -21.00
N LYS A 172 23.15 -2.62 -21.44
CA LYS A 172 22.82 -3.99 -20.98
C LYS A 172 23.05 -4.17 -19.48
N LEU A 173 24.15 -3.66 -18.92
CA LEU A 173 24.40 -3.71 -17.48
C LEU A 173 23.35 -2.91 -16.68
N SER A 174 22.94 -1.76 -17.20
CA SER A 174 21.90 -0.93 -16.61
C SER A 174 20.55 -1.64 -16.62
N ASN A 175 20.21 -2.29 -17.74
CA ASN A 175 18.99 -3.09 -17.89
C ASN A 175 19.01 -4.32 -16.97
N LEU A 176 20.14 -5.05 -16.90
CA LEU A 176 20.29 -6.17 -15.98
C LEU A 176 19.97 -5.77 -14.53
N LEU A 177 20.50 -4.63 -14.09
CA LEU A 177 20.21 -4.09 -12.76
C LEU A 177 18.76 -3.70 -12.55
N LEU A 178 18.15 -3.11 -13.57
CA LEU A 178 16.75 -2.73 -13.57
C LEU A 178 15.87 -3.96 -13.34
N PHE A 179 16.13 -5.07 -14.05
CA PHE A 179 15.42 -6.33 -13.82
C PHE A 179 15.68 -6.92 -12.44
N ARG A 180 16.91 -6.78 -11.92
CA ARG A 180 17.30 -7.34 -10.62
C ARG A 180 16.72 -6.60 -9.42
N LYS A 181 16.51 -5.28 -9.50
CA LYS A 181 16.03 -4.46 -8.37
C LYS A 181 14.52 -4.16 -8.44
N ASN A 182 13.70 -5.19 -8.52
CA ASN A 182 12.25 -5.01 -8.41
C ASN A 182 11.83 -4.74 -6.95
N LYS A 183 12.12 -3.55 -6.40
CA LYS A 183 11.27 -2.97 -5.34
C LYS A 183 10.75 -1.64 -5.82
N SER A 184 9.58 -1.75 -6.48
CA SER A 184 8.44 -0.86 -6.57
C SER A 184 8.67 0.64 -6.36
N TYR A 185 8.56 1.34 -7.49
CA TYR A 185 7.60 2.44 -7.60
C TYR A 185 6.25 2.00 -7.05
N GLN A 186 5.81 2.63 -5.95
CA GLN A 186 4.54 2.34 -5.34
C GLN A 186 3.62 3.50 -5.68
N PHE A 187 2.66 3.28 -6.57
CA PHE A 187 1.53 4.20 -6.61
C PHE A 187 0.36 3.63 -5.86
N LYS A 188 -0.31 4.53 -5.15
CA LYS A 188 -1.46 4.23 -4.31
C LYS A 188 -2.64 5.01 -4.82
N ILE A 189 -3.78 4.36 -4.84
CA ILE A 189 -5.07 5.03 -4.97
C ILE A 189 -5.74 4.88 -3.62
N VAL A 190 -5.94 6.00 -2.92
CA VAL A 190 -6.56 6.02 -1.61
C VAL A 190 -7.99 6.50 -1.77
N PHE A 191 -8.94 5.71 -1.27
CA PHE A 191 -10.34 6.07 -1.22
C PHE A 191 -10.71 6.38 0.23
N TYR A 192 -11.33 7.54 0.43
CA TYR A 192 -11.79 8.02 1.72
C TYR A 192 -13.29 7.90 1.83
N TYR A 193 -13.78 7.62 3.03
CA TYR A 193 -15.18 7.66 3.39
C TYR A 193 -15.47 8.95 4.17
N ASN A 194 -16.37 9.78 3.64
CA ASN A 194 -16.78 11.02 4.28
C ASN A 194 -17.92 10.75 5.26
N LEU A 195 -17.67 11.04 6.54
CA LEU A 195 -18.59 10.81 7.67
C LEU A 195 -19.82 11.71 7.65
N MET A 196 -19.79 12.86 6.95
CA MET A 196 -20.90 13.81 6.91
C MET A 196 -21.90 13.50 5.79
N ASN A 197 -21.41 13.08 4.62
CA ASN A 197 -22.24 12.85 3.44
C ASN A 197 -22.31 11.36 3.02
N HIS A 198 -21.59 10.50 3.73
CA HIS A 198 -21.55 9.04 3.55
C HIS A 198 -21.06 8.59 2.16
N LYS A 199 -20.29 9.44 1.46
CA LYS A 199 -19.72 9.12 0.14
C LYS A 199 -18.30 8.59 0.22
N VAL A 200 -17.95 7.78 -0.76
CA VAL A 200 -16.57 7.32 -0.98
C VAL A 200 -15.96 8.11 -2.13
N GLU A 201 -14.82 8.75 -1.87
CA GLU A 201 -14.18 9.67 -2.80
C GLU A 201 -12.66 9.43 -2.85
N SER A 202 -12.06 9.66 -4.01
CA SER A 202 -10.61 9.56 -4.24
C SER A 202 -9.93 10.94 -4.25
N PHE A 203 -10.39 11.86 -3.40
CA PHE A 203 -9.85 13.22 -3.26
C PHE A 203 -8.94 13.33 -2.03
N VAL A 204 -7.86 14.11 -2.16
CA VAL A 204 -7.06 14.57 -1.00
C VAL A 204 -7.93 15.59 -0.28
N PRO A 205 -8.43 15.38 0.95
CA PRO A 205 -9.06 16.49 1.66
C PRO A 205 -8.04 17.63 1.70
N GLU A 206 -8.42 18.82 1.25
CA GLU A 206 -7.55 20.00 1.34
C GLU A 206 -6.95 20.04 2.74
N ARG A 207 -5.62 20.11 2.83
CA ARG A 207 -4.96 20.29 4.12
C ARG A 207 -5.53 21.56 4.71
N THR A 208 -6.28 21.44 5.80
CA THR A 208 -6.62 22.62 6.60
C THR A 208 -5.31 23.25 7.06
N GLU A 209 -5.29 24.57 7.26
CA GLU A 209 -4.08 25.35 7.62
C GLU A 209 -3.32 24.78 8.84
N ASN A 210 -3.96 23.92 9.63
CA ASN A 210 -3.41 23.26 10.82
C ASN A 210 -2.75 21.91 10.54
N GLY A 211 -2.61 21.48 9.27
CA GLY A 211 -1.94 20.22 8.89
C GLY A 211 -2.72 18.93 9.19
N PHE A 212 -3.90 19.03 9.79
CA PHE A 212 -4.81 17.89 10.00
C PHE A 212 -5.77 17.77 8.80
N PHE A 213 -5.99 16.54 8.31
CA PHE A 213 -7.14 16.24 7.48
C PHE A 213 -8.42 16.59 8.27
N SER A 214 -9.47 17.08 7.61
CA SER A 214 -10.73 17.35 8.31
C SER A 214 -11.16 16.08 9.06
N LYS A 215 -11.58 16.21 10.33
CA LYS A 215 -12.09 15.10 11.18
C LYS A 215 -13.33 14.38 10.59
N THR A 216 -13.71 14.69 9.36
CA THR A 216 -14.93 14.28 8.66
C THR A 216 -14.68 13.29 7.54
N SER A 217 -13.42 12.91 7.26
CA SER A 217 -13.08 11.91 6.24
C SER A 217 -12.09 10.90 6.79
N GLU A 218 -12.40 9.61 6.66
CA GLU A 218 -11.58 8.50 7.13
C GLU A 218 -11.09 7.67 5.94
N SER A 219 -9.87 7.12 6.02
CA SER A 219 -9.36 6.26 4.94
C SER A 219 -10.18 4.96 4.90
N LEU A 220 -10.87 4.70 3.80
CA LEU A 220 -11.63 3.47 3.63
C LEU A 220 -10.70 2.36 3.14
N PHE A 221 -10.02 2.55 2.01
CA PHE A 221 -9.06 1.55 1.53
C PHE A 221 -8.00 2.17 0.62
N CYS A 222 -6.89 1.46 0.48
CA CYS A 222 -5.77 1.84 -0.36
C CYS A 222 -5.45 0.72 -1.34
N LEU A 223 -5.59 1.00 -2.63
CA LEU A 223 -5.14 0.13 -3.70
C LEU A 223 -3.67 0.43 -3.98
N LYS A 224 -2.81 -0.55 -3.73
CA LYS A 224 -1.38 -0.45 -3.99
C LYS A 224 -1.06 -1.15 -5.30
N ILE A 225 -0.33 -0.49 -6.19
CA ILE A 225 0.29 -1.11 -7.34
C ILE A 225 1.79 -1.10 -7.09
N GLU A 226 2.32 -2.29 -6.81
CA GLU A 226 3.71 -2.50 -6.42
C GLU A 226 4.26 -3.79 -7.03
N THR A 227 5.50 -3.71 -7.53
CA THR A 227 6.33 -4.85 -7.93
C THR A 227 7.37 -5.14 -6.83
N LYS A 228 7.40 -6.39 -6.38
CA LYS A 228 8.33 -6.91 -5.37
C LYS A 228 9.42 -7.74 -6.05
N PRO A 229 10.51 -8.07 -5.34
CA PRO A 229 11.61 -8.81 -5.94
C PRO A 229 11.09 -10.17 -6.40
N ASN A 230 11.76 -10.75 -7.40
CA ASN A 230 11.39 -12.04 -7.98
C ASN A 230 9.99 -12.04 -8.61
N PHE A 231 9.64 -10.95 -9.32
CA PHE A 231 8.40 -10.81 -10.09
C PHE A 231 7.10 -10.96 -9.28
N LYS A 232 7.18 -10.85 -7.95
CA LYS A 232 5.99 -10.81 -7.10
C LYS A 232 5.30 -9.46 -7.31
N VAL A 233 3.98 -9.44 -7.35
CA VAL A 233 3.21 -8.20 -7.48
C VAL A 233 2.12 -8.08 -6.42
N SER A 234 1.67 -6.86 -6.19
CA SER A 234 0.57 -6.55 -5.28
C SER A 234 -0.71 -7.31 -5.66
N PRO A 235 -1.61 -7.60 -4.69
CA PRO A 235 -2.89 -8.25 -5.00
C PRO A 235 -3.70 -7.51 -6.06
N PHE A 236 -3.73 -6.17 -6.03
CA PHE A 236 -4.48 -5.38 -6.99
C PHE A 236 -3.86 -5.46 -8.40
N LEU A 237 -2.54 -5.35 -8.51
CA LEU A 237 -1.84 -5.53 -9.79
C LEU A 237 -2.10 -6.93 -10.37
N LYS A 238 -2.09 -8.00 -9.55
CA LYS A 238 -2.44 -9.36 -10.03
C LYS A 238 -3.81 -9.42 -10.71
N VAL A 239 -4.80 -8.71 -10.18
CA VAL A 239 -6.14 -8.71 -10.75
C VAL A 239 -6.20 -7.85 -12.01
N ILE A 240 -5.52 -6.70 -12.03
CA ILE A 240 -5.39 -5.86 -13.24
C ILE A 240 -4.81 -6.66 -14.42
N LEU A 241 -3.81 -7.50 -14.17
CA LEU A 241 -3.17 -8.33 -15.21
C LEU A 241 -4.10 -9.36 -15.86
N SER A 242 -5.27 -9.63 -15.27
CA SER A 242 -6.28 -10.46 -15.94
C SER A 242 -7.03 -9.72 -17.05
N GLU A 243 -6.97 -8.38 -17.08
CA GLU A 243 -7.69 -7.51 -18.01
C GLU A 243 -9.22 -7.74 -18.05
N ASP A 244 -9.76 -8.48 -17.07
CA ASP A 244 -11.17 -8.75 -16.90
C ASP A 244 -11.76 -7.71 -15.93
N GLU A 245 -12.45 -6.73 -16.50
CA GLU A 245 -13.05 -5.63 -15.75
C GLU A 245 -14.02 -6.12 -14.67
N GLU A 246 -14.81 -7.17 -14.95
CA GLU A 246 -15.77 -7.72 -14.00
C GLU A 246 -15.08 -8.45 -12.84
N LYS A 247 -13.96 -9.12 -13.11
CA LYS A 247 -13.11 -9.71 -12.07
C LYS A 247 -12.48 -8.63 -11.19
N ILE A 248 -12.04 -7.52 -11.79
CA ILE A 248 -11.48 -6.37 -11.05
C ILE A 248 -12.57 -5.71 -10.19
N LYS A 249 -13.77 -5.46 -10.72
CA LYS A 249 -14.91 -4.95 -9.94
C LYS A 249 -15.27 -5.87 -8.78
N LYS A 250 -15.32 -7.19 -9.00
CA LYS A 250 -15.56 -8.18 -7.93
C LYS A 250 -14.49 -8.12 -6.83
N PHE A 251 -13.23 -7.90 -7.19
CA PHE A 251 -12.15 -7.67 -6.22
C PHE A 251 -12.39 -6.39 -5.41
N LEU A 252 -12.69 -5.27 -6.08
CA LEU A 252 -12.97 -4.00 -5.42
C LEU A 252 -14.18 -4.07 -4.47
N VAL A 253 -15.23 -4.79 -4.84
CA VAL A 253 -16.41 -5.00 -3.98
C VAL A 253 -16.01 -5.67 -2.67
N LYS A 254 -15.17 -6.71 -2.74
CA LYS A 254 -14.67 -7.41 -1.54
C LYS A 254 -13.82 -6.49 -0.67
N GLU A 255 -12.96 -5.68 -1.28
CA GLU A 255 -12.14 -4.71 -0.53
C GLU A 255 -13.00 -3.63 0.12
N VAL A 256 -14.01 -3.10 -0.55
CA VAL A 256 -14.96 -2.13 0.04
C VAL A 256 -15.67 -2.73 1.24
N GLN A 257 -16.24 -3.94 1.12
CA GLN A 257 -16.95 -4.58 2.25
C GLN A 257 -16.03 -4.83 3.44
N LYS A 258 -14.86 -5.41 3.18
CA LYS A 258 -13.86 -5.74 4.21
C LYS A 258 -13.42 -4.49 4.96
N ASN A 259 -13.08 -3.42 4.25
CA ASN A 259 -12.54 -2.24 4.91
C ASN A 259 -13.64 -1.35 5.51
N ALA A 260 -14.87 -1.35 4.97
CA ALA A 260 -16.02 -0.75 5.65
C ALA A 260 -16.28 -1.41 7.01
N SER A 261 -16.17 -2.74 7.09
CA SER A 261 -16.30 -3.47 8.35
C SER A 261 -15.22 -3.07 9.37
N LYS A 262 -13.97 -2.87 8.91
CA LYS A 262 -12.87 -2.44 9.78
C LYS A 262 -13.09 -1.03 10.29
N LEU A 263 -13.43 -0.10 9.39
CA LEU A 263 -13.67 1.30 9.75
C LEU A 263 -14.87 1.44 10.69
N TYR A 264 -15.92 0.64 10.49
CA TYR A 264 -17.04 0.56 11.42
C TYR A 264 -16.60 0.20 12.85
N LEU A 265 -15.76 -0.83 13.01
CA LEU A 265 -15.26 -1.25 14.32
C LEU A 265 -14.41 -0.15 14.96
N GLU A 266 -13.44 0.39 14.21
CA GLU A 266 -12.54 1.45 14.69
C GLU A 266 -13.30 2.70 15.14
N LEU A 267 -14.28 3.15 14.37
CA LEU A 267 -15.12 4.29 14.74
C LEU A 267 -16.04 3.99 15.93
N SER A 268 -16.51 2.75 16.05
CA SER A 268 -17.34 2.33 17.19
C SER A 268 -16.54 2.35 18.49
N GLU A 269 -15.31 1.83 18.48
CA GLU A 269 -14.38 1.84 19.61
C GLU A 269 -14.07 3.29 20.04
N ARG A 270 -13.66 4.15 19.10
CA ARG A 270 -13.40 5.58 19.39
C ARG A 270 -14.61 6.28 19.98
N MET A 271 -15.83 5.95 19.54
CA MET A 271 -17.05 6.54 20.10
C MET A 271 -17.39 5.99 21.49
N LEU A 272 -17.04 4.75 21.81
CA LEU A 272 -17.19 4.19 23.15
C LEU A 272 -16.20 4.82 24.12
N GLU A 273 -14.93 4.99 23.71
CA GLU A 273 -13.90 5.69 24.50
C GLU A 273 -14.28 7.14 24.79
N LEU A 274 -14.90 7.85 23.84
CA LEU A 274 -15.41 9.20 24.01
C LEU A 274 -16.68 9.28 24.89
N LYS A 275 -17.43 8.18 25.03
CA LYS A 275 -18.67 8.09 25.81
C LYS A 275 -18.47 7.69 27.28
N THR A 276 -17.24 7.62 27.75
CA THR A 276 -16.86 7.59 29.17
C THR A 276 -17.14 8.94 29.88
N THR A 277 -18.34 9.49 29.65
CA THR A 277 -18.98 10.59 30.39
C THR A 277 -20.39 10.14 30.76
N THR A 278 -20.44 9.27 31.77
CA THR A 278 -21.50 8.97 32.76
C THR A 278 -22.97 8.76 32.34
N TYR A 279 -23.54 9.56 31.43
CA TYR A 279 -24.99 9.61 31.22
C TYR A 279 -25.56 8.53 30.27
N GLN A 280 -24.79 8.07 29.28
CA GLN A 280 -25.28 7.05 28.33
C GLN A 280 -25.08 5.60 28.79
N PHE A 281 -24.24 5.37 29.80
CA PHE A 281 -24.08 4.07 30.44
C PHE A 281 -25.30 3.72 31.30
N GLU A 282 -25.87 4.71 32.01
CA GLU A 282 -27.09 4.55 32.81
C GLU A 282 -28.32 4.15 31.98
N GLU A 283 -28.44 4.67 30.75
CA GLU A 283 -29.57 4.34 29.87
C GLU A 283 -29.43 2.96 29.20
N SER A 284 -28.19 2.51 28.98
CA SER A 284 -27.89 1.22 28.37
C SER A 284 -28.09 0.07 29.36
N LEU A 285 -27.81 0.29 30.65
CA LEU A 285 -28.05 -0.68 31.73
C LEU A 285 -29.55 -0.97 31.97
N ARG A 286 -30.45 -0.04 31.62
CA ARG A 286 -31.91 -0.24 31.77
C ARG A 286 -32.53 -1.20 30.77
N LYS A 287 -31.80 -1.60 29.72
CA LYS A 287 -32.36 -2.36 28.57
C LYS A 287 -31.74 -3.74 28.39
N ILE A 288 -30.87 -4.19 29.30
CA ILE A 288 -30.11 -5.44 29.13
C ILE A 288 -30.61 -6.51 30.11
N ASP A 289 -30.79 -7.72 29.59
CA ASP A 289 -31.06 -8.95 30.34
C ASP A 289 -29.91 -9.22 31.34
N PHE A 290 -30.24 -9.33 32.63
CA PHE A 290 -29.29 -9.36 33.75
C PHE A 290 -28.28 -10.52 33.71
N SER A 291 -28.48 -11.50 32.83
CA SER A 291 -27.54 -12.59 32.58
C SER A 291 -26.20 -12.12 31.98
N GLU A 292 -26.21 -11.11 31.10
CA GLU A 292 -24.99 -10.53 30.52
C GLU A 292 -24.28 -9.57 31.49
N ILE A 293 -25.04 -8.91 32.37
CA ILE A 293 -24.51 -7.96 33.36
C ILE A 293 -23.58 -8.66 34.36
N LYS A 294 -23.87 -9.93 34.72
CA LYS A 294 -23.03 -10.71 35.64
C LYS A 294 -21.62 -10.98 35.07
N ASN A 295 -21.54 -11.22 33.76
CA ASN A 295 -20.25 -11.43 33.08
C ASN A 295 -19.46 -10.12 32.97
N LEU A 296 -20.14 -9.01 32.64
CA LEU A 296 -19.53 -7.67 32.61
C LEU A 296 -19.08 -7.20 34.00
N TYR A 297 -19.86 -7.47 35.06
CA TYR A 297 -19.51 -7.12 36.44
C TYR A 297 -18.25 -7.84 36.93
N ASN A 298 -18.09 -9.11 36.57
CA ASN A 298 -16.90 -9.89 36.97
C ASN A 298 -15.60 -9.39 36.33
N LEU A 299 -15.71 -8.68 35.19
CA LEU A 299 -14.58 -8.11 34.45
C LEU A 299 -14.16 -6.72 34.97
N LEU A 300 -14.92 -6.12 35.90
CA LEU A 300 -14.59 -4.82 36.49
C LEU A 300 -13.48 -4.95 37.54
N GLU A 301 -12.67 -3.91 37.69
CA GLU A 301 -11.72 -3.78 38.80
C GLU A 301 -12.47 -3.59 40.12
N ASP A 302 -11.85 -3.94 41.26
CA ASP A 302 -12.56 -4.04 42.54
C ASP A 302 -13.16 -2.71 43.03
N GLY A 303 -12.54 -1.57 42.69
CA GLY A 303 -13.09 -0.24 42.96
C GLY A 303 -14.35 0.07 42.15
N ASP A 304 -14.39 -0.35 40.89
CA ASP A 304 -15.55 -0.15 40.00
C ASP A 304 -16.68 -1.14 40.30
N LYS A 305 -16.36 -2.31 40.86
CA LYS A 305 -17.34 -3.27 41.37
C LYS A 305 -18.13 -2.73 42.55
N GLU A 306 -17.54 -1.95 43.45
CA GLU A 306 -18.26 -1.30 44.56
C GLU A 306 -19.25 -0.24 44.07
N ILE A 307 -18.83 0.58 43.10
CA ILE A 307 -19.66 1.62 42.49
C ILE A 307 -20.83 0.98 41.73
N ALA A 308 -20.56 -0.04 40.91
CA ALA A 308 -21.58 -0.79 40.22
C ALA A 308 -22.56 -1.50 41.18
N ARG A 309 -22.09 -2.01 42.33
CA ARG A 309 -22.94 -2.57 43.40
C ARG A 309 -23.87 -1.51 44.00
N SER A 310 -23.35 -0.33 44.33
CA SER A 310 -24.12 0.77 44.91
C SER A 310 -25.24 1.25 43.98
N ILE A 311 -24.95 1.29 42.67
CA ILE A 311 -25.93 1.65 41.63
C ILE A 311 -26.99 0.56 41.47
N LEU A 312 -26.61 -0.71 41.44
CA LEU A 312 -27.55 -1.84 41.35
C LEU A 312 -28.46 -1.94 42.59
N ILE A 313 -27.94 -1.70 43.81
CA ILE A 313 -28.74 -1.65 45.04
C ILE A 313 -29.72 -0.48 45.03
N LYS A 314 -29.30 0.71 44.58
CA LYS A 314 -30.21 1.87 44.42
C LYS A 314 -31.30 1.65 43.38
N LEU A 315 -31.05 0.84 42.36
CA LEU A 315 -32.04 0.47 41.36
C LEU A 315 -33.02 -0.57 41.90
N ALA A 316 -32.54 -1.56 42.66
CA ALA A 316 -33.38 -2.59 43.28
C ALA A 316 -34.28 -2.07 44.41
N LEU A 317 -33.89 -0.97 45.07
CA LEU A 317 -34.67 -0.30 46.12
C LEU A 317 -35.65 0.77 45.58
N LYS A 318 -35.77 0.91 44.25
CA LYS A 318 -36.59 1.93 43.59
C LYS A 318 -37.88 1.41 42.96
N ASP A 319 -38.20 0.13 43.18
CA ASP A 319 -39.54 -0.45 42.99
C ASP A 319 -40.30 -0.51 44.32
#